data_AF-A0A536GYT9-F1
#
_entry.id   AF-A0A536GYT9-F1
#
_cell.length_a   1.000
_cell.length_b   1.000
_cell.length_c   1.000
_cell.angle_alpha   90.00
_cell.angle_beta   90.00
_cell.angle_gamma   90.00
#
_symmetry.space_group_name_H-M   'P 1'
#
loop_
_entity.id
_entity.type
_entity.pdbx_description
1 polymer ?
#
loop_
_entity_poly.entity_id
_entity_poly.type
_entity_poly.pdbx_seq_one_letter_code
_entity_poly.pdbx_strand_id
1 'polypeptide(L)'
;MFLAVGWFAVDCVIAAQAIGQLARLAGFPQGNALNGFALAVVVIVSILVAVYGHQTIAVFEKYGAFVFVAFCAVLGLTLLPKINWSLQPSLQGADHLAAWVLGTSVIFALVASWFSFASDYSRYLPRQLSDRGVAGWIAAGTAASMFLFGALGVLVASIDPNRGGDLIALISASAPLAVVVPFLLFIAVGEIWANYLDVYTAGLSALALNLRVRRWAAALAVGVLGGILAFFAMFVSNFKDQYTNFLLITYLWVPSWAAVMLVDMFVFRRRAGPPVLLRGRAVLAWLVGLAAAVPFVDSTLWQSPLAVNLLHNTDISGYVGAVTGAAVYLVVGRR
;
A
#
# COMPACT_ATOMS: atom_id res chain seq x y z
N MET A 1 2.52 -1.65 -13.15
CA MET A 1 3.00 -3.05 -13.23
C MET A 1 3.55 -3.53 -11.90
N PHE A 2 4.77 -3.16 -11.53
CA PHE A 2 5.39 -3.56 -10.25
C PHE A 2 4.47 -3.34 -9.04
N LEU A 3 3.93 -2.12 -8.90
CA LEU A 3 3.04 -1.76 -7.79
C LEU A 3 1.76 -2.60 -7.75
N ALA A 4 1.11 -2.81 -8.90
CA ALA A 4 -0.09 -3.65 -8.99
C ALA A 4 0.18 -5.11 -8.62
N VAL A 5 1.30 -5.69 -9.09
CA VAL A 5 1.66 -7.07 -8.74
C VAL A 5 2.03 -7.19 -7.26
N GLY A 6 2.70 -6.18 -6.69
CA GLY A 6 3.05 -6.13 -5.28
C GLY A 6 1.83 -6.01 -4.37
N TRP A 7 0.92 -5.08 -4.66
CA TRP A 7 -0.34 -4.94 -3.92
C TRP A 7 -1.21 -6.19 -4.04
N PHE A 8 -1.29 -6.79 -5.23
CA PHE A 8 -2.02 -8.06 -5.39
C PHE A 8 -1.48 -9.16 -4.46
N ALA A 9 -0.15 -9.24 -4.34
CA ALA A 9 0.49 -10.19 -3.44
C ALA A 9 0.17 -9.91 -1.97
N VAL A 10 0.22 -8.64 -1.55
CA VAL A 10 -0.09 -8.20 -0.18
C VAL A 10 -1.53 -8.55 0.19
N ASP A 11 -2.50 -8.17 -0.65
CA ASP A 11 -3.92 -8.44 -0.44
C ASP A 11 -4.16 -9.95 -0.32
N CYS A 12 -3.52 -10.75 -1.18
CA CYS A 12 -3.62 -12.20 -1.13
C CYS A 12 -3.09 -12.80 0.18
N VAL A 13 -1.96 -12.29 0.71
CA VAL A 13 -1.42 -12.77 1.99
C VAL A 13 -2.36 -12.40 3.14
N ILE A 14 -2.85 -11.18 3.20
CA ILE A 14 -3.76 -10.70 4.26
C ILE A 14 -5.06 -11.52 4.25
N ALA A 15 -5.66 -11.73 3.07
CA ALA A 15 -6.85 -12.56 2.93
C ALA A 15 -6.60 -14.02 3.35
N ALA A 16 -5.47 -14.60 2.94
CA ALA A 16 -5.11 -15.98 3.29
C ALA A 16 -4.88 -16.14 4.79
N GLN A 17 -4.24 -15.16 5.45
CA GLN A 17 -4.07 -15.12 6.89
C GLN A 17 -5.42 -15.02 7.61
N ALA A 18 -6.34 -14.18 7.13
CA ALA A 18 -7.69 -14.09 7.69
C ALA A 18 -8.46 -15.41 7.59
N ILE A 19 -8.40 -16.09 6.43
CA ILE A 19 -8.99 -17.42 6.23
C ILE A 19 -8.32 -18.47 7.13
N GLY A 20 -6.99 -18.43 7.26
CA GLY A 20 -6.24 -19.32 8.15
C GLY A 20 -6.65 -19.17 9.62
N GLN A 21 -6.84 -17.92 10.08
CA GLN A 21 -7.36 -17.67 11.44
C GLN A 21 -8.81 -18.12 11.60
N LEU A 22 -9.68 -17.93 10.60
CA LEU A 22 -11.05 -18.46 10.63
C LEU A 22 -11.06 -19.99 10.77
N ALA A 23 -10.21 -20.68 10.01
CA ALA A 23 -10.06 -22.13 10.10
C ALA A 23 -9.51 -22.55 11.47
N ARG A 24 -8.60 -21.77 12.06
CA ARG A 24 -8.11 -21.97 13.43
C ARG A 24 -9.24 -21.90 14.46
N LEU A 25 -10.09 -20.87 14.36
CA LEU A 25 -11.23 -20.67 15.24
C LEU A 25 -12.27 -21.78 15.10
N ALA A 26 -12.40 -22.37 13.90
CA ALA A 26 -13.24 -23.52 13.63
C ALA A 26 -12.63 -24.87 14.08
N GLY A 27 -11.42 -24.87 14.66
CA GLY A 27 -10.77 -26.06 15.20
C GLY A 27 -9.97 -26.87 14.17
N PHE A 28 -9.71 -26.34 12.97
CA PHE A 28 -8.87 -27.02 12.00
C PHE A 28 -7.39 -27.00 12.40
N PRO A 29 -6.64 -28.10 12.14
CA PRO A 29 -5.20 -28.14 12.38
C PRO A 29 -4.48 -27.02 11.63
N GLN A 30 -3.64 -26.28 12.36
CA GLN A 30 -2.80 -25.25 11.77
C GLN A 30 -1.57 -25.87 11.12
N GLY A 31 -1.17 -25.33 9.97
CA GLY A 31 0.03 -25.76 9.29
C GLY A 31 0.14 -25.22 7.88
N ASN A 32 1.31 -25.44 7.27
CA ASN A 32 1.62 -24.92 5.94
C ASN A 32 0.67 -25.42 4.86
N ALA A 33 0.10 -26.63 5.00
CA ALA A 33 -0.86 -27.17 4.06
C ALA A 33 -2.17 -26.37 4.02
N LEU A 34 -2.75 -26.05 5.19
CA LEU A 34 -3.97 -25.26 5.29
C LEU A 34 -3.73 -23.82 4.81
N ASN A 35 -2.63 -23.21 5.24
CA ASN A 35 -2.24 -21.87 4.83
C ASN A 35 -1.99 -21.79 3.31
N GLY A 36 -1.33 -22.79 2.74
CA GLY A 36 -1.06 -22.88 1.31
C GLY A 36 -2.34 -23.08 0.51
N PHE A 37 -3.27 -23.90 1.02
CA PHE A 37 -4.60 -24.06 0.44
C PHE A 37 -5.40 -22.75 0.48
N ALA A 38 -5.41 -22.05 1.62
CA ALA A 38 -6.08 -20.76 1.76
C ALA A 38 -5.52 -19.73 0.77
N LEU A 39 -4.19 -19.63 0.65
CA LEU A 39 -3.54 -18.76 -0.32
C LEU A 39 -3.90 -19.12 -1.76
N ALA A 40 -3.87 -20.41 -2.12
CA ALA A 40 -4.22 -20.85 -3.47
C ALA A 40 -5.68 -20.50 -3.81
N VAL A 41 -6.62 -20.73 -2.88
CA VAL A 41 -8.03 -20.36 -3.04
C VAL A 41 -8.17 -18.86 -3.24
N VAL A 42 -7.53 -18.05 -2.39
CA VAL A 42 -7.55 -16.58 -2.49
C VAL A 42 -7.05 -16.12 -3.85
N VAL A 43 -5.87 -16.57 -4.29
CA VAL A 43 -5.29 -16.17 -5.59
C VAL A 43 -6.23 -16.53 -6.75
N ILE A 44 -6.78 -17.75 -6.74
CA ILE A 44 -7.72 -18.20 -7.78
C ILE A 44 -8.97 -17.32 -7.79
N VAL A 45 -9.57 -17.06 -6.63
CA VAL A 45 -10.80 -16.26 -6.53
C VAL A 45 -10.51 -14.80 -6.91
N SER A 46 -9.40 -14.21 -6.46
CA SER A 46 -8.98 -12.86 -6.85
C SER A 46 -8.82 -12.72 -8.37
N ILE A 47 -8.22 -13.72 -9.04
CA ILE A 47 -8.14 -13.74 -10.50
C ILE A 47 -9.54 -13.78 -11.12
N LEU A 48 -10.42 -14.66 -10.65
CA LEU A 48 -11.79 -14.78 -11.16
C LEU A 48 -12.59 -13.48 -10.98
N VAL A 49 -12.52 -12.86 -9.81
CA VAL A 49 -13.15 -11.58 -9.51
C VAL A 49 -12.58 -10.48 -10.41
N ALA A 50 -11.27 -10.45 -10.63
CA ALA A 50 -10.67 -9.47 -11.53
C ALA A 50 -11.13 -9.62 -13.00
N VAL A 51 -11.44 -10.85 -13.44
CA VAL A 51 -12.01 -11.10 -14.78
C VAL A 51 -13.49 -10.72 -14.86
N TYR A 52 -14.31 -11.15 -13.89
CA TYR A 52 -15.78 -11.11 -14.01
C TYR A 52 -16.49 -10.07 -13.13
N GLY A 53 -15.86 -9.60 -12.06
CA GLY A 53 -16.45 -8.75 -11.00
C GLY A 53 -16.56 -7.26 -11.29
N HIS A 54 -16.57 -6.83 -12.57
CA HIS A 54 -16.52 -5.38 -12.91
C HIS A 54 -17.67 -4.57 -12.31
N GLN A 55 -18.88 -5.11 -12.30
CA GLN A 55 -20.06 -4.35 -11.85
C GLN A 55 -20.17 -4.31 -10.32
N THR A 56 -19.56 -5.27 -9.64
CA THR A 56 -19.69 -5.40 -8.18
C THR A 56 -18.69 -4.57 -7.42
N ILE A 57 -17.59 -4.13 -8.05
CA ILE A 57 -16.54 -3.37 -7.34
C ILE A 57 -17.02 -2.00 -6.87
N ALA A 58 -17.71 -1.24 -7.72
CA ALA A 58 -18.19 0.09 -7.34
C ALA A 58 -19.18 0.04 -6.17
N VAL A 59 -19.96 -1.06 -6.09
CA VAL A 59 -20.85 -1.32 -4.96
C VAL A 59 -20.03 -1.66 -3.71
N PHE A 60 -19.08 -2.58 -3.83
CA PHE A 60 -18.25 -2.98 -2.71
C PHE A 60 -17.38 -1.82 -2.18
N GLU A 61 -16.75 -1.02 -3.02
CA GLU A 61 -15.98 0.15 -2.59
C GLU A 61 -16.87 1.18 -1.88
N LYS A 62 -18.05 1.49 -2.43
CA LYS A 62 -18.93 2.51 -1.86
C LYS A 62 -19.52 2.06 -0.53
N TYR A 63 -20.07 0.85 -0.45
CA TYR A 63 -20.77 0.38 0.74
C TYR A 63 -19.85 -0.35 1.72
N GLY A 64 -18.87 -1.10 1.19
CA GLY A 64 -17.86 -1.80 1.98
C GLY A 64 -17.01 -0.84 2.81
N ALA A 65 -16.71 0.38 2.34
CA ALA A 65 -16.03 1.39 3.17
C ALA A 65 -16.81 1.70 4.46
N PHE A 66 -18.13 1.91 4.38
CA PHE A 66 -18.96 2.16 5.57
C PHE A 66 -19.06 0.94 6.48
N VAL A 67 -19.17 -0.26 5.88
CA VAL A 67 -19.19 -1.52 6.63
C VAL A 67 -17.85 -1.73 7.36
N PHE A 68 -16.73 -1.43 6.70
CA PHE A 68 -15.39 -1.52 7.29
C PHE A 68 -15.21 -0.55 8.44
N VAL A 69 -15.64 0.72 8.28
CA VAL A 69 -15.66 1.70 9.36
C VAL A 69 -16.47 1.19 10.55
N ALA A 70 -17.67 0.62 10.30
CA ALA A 70 -18.51 0.07 11.36
C ALA A 70 -17.83 -1.10 12.08
N PHE A 71 -17.21 -2.03 11.35
CA PHE A 71 -16.46 -3.12 11.94
C PHE A 71 -15.28 -2.63 12.79
N CYS A 72 -14.49 -1.69 12.28
CA CYS A 72 -13.38 -1.09 13.01
C CYS A 72 -13.86 -0.35 14.27
N ALA A 73 -15.00 0.33 14.21
CA ALA A 73 -15.60 0.99 15.37
C ALA A 73 -16.06 -0.04 16.43
N VAL A 74 -16.78 -1.09 16.03
CA VAL A 74 -17.21 -2.17 16.94
C VAL A 74 -16.00 -2.86 17.55
N LEU A 75 -14.98 -3.18 16.74
CA LEU A 75 -13.74 -3.79 17.19
C LEU A 75 -13.02 -2.88 18.21
N GLY A 76 -12.85 -1.60 17.88
CA GLY A 76 -12.18 -0.63 18.75
C GLY A 76 -12.89 -0.46 20.09
N LEU A 77 -14.22 -0.32 20.09
CA LEU A 77 -15.03 -0.23 21.31
C LEU A 77 -14.93 -1.50 22.15
N THR A 78 -14.92 -2.67 21.51
CA THR A 78 -14.82 -3.96 22.19
C THR A 78 -13.45 -4.18 22.84
N LEU A 79 -12.39 -3.68 22.19
CA LEU A 79 -11.01 -3.80 22.66
C LEU A 79 -10.58 -2.66 23.59
N LEU A 80 -11.36 -1.58 23.68
CA LEU A 80 -11.06 -0.39 24.49
C LEU A 80 -10.60 -0.71 25.93
N PRO A 81 -11.22 -1.66 26.67
CA PRO A 81 -10.81 -1.98 28.03
C PRO A 81 -9.46 -2.70 28.13
N LYS A 82 -8.95 -3.24 27.02
CA LYS A 82 -7.69 -4.00 26.95
C LYS A 82 -6.51 -3.14 26.49
N ILE A 83 -6.77 -1.96 25.95
CA ILE A 83 -5.75 -1.02 25.48
C ILE A 83 -4.89 -0.59 26.66
N ASN A 84 -3.58 -0.63 26.44
CA ASN A 84 -2.62 -0.14 27.42
C ASN A 84 -2.31 1.34 27.15
N TRP A 85 -2.95 2.20 27.93
CA TRP A 85 -2.82 3.67 27.85
C TRP A 85 -1.55 4.23 28.52
N SER A 86 -0.80 3.39 29.25
CA SER A 86 0.39 3.81 30.01
C SER A 86 1.71 3.37 29.36
N LEU A 87 1.67 2.83 28.14
CA LEU A 87 2.83 2.46 27.37
C LEU A 87 3.78 3.65 27.20
N GLN A 88 4.98 3.50 27.74
CA GLN A 88 6.03 4.50 27.61
C GLN A 88 6.79 4.30 26.30
N PRO A 89 7.30 5.38 25.69
CA PRO A 89 8.23 5.26 24.57
C PRO A 89 9.43 4.39 24.95
N SER A 90 9.78 3.45 24.07
CA SER A 90 10.97 2.61 24.23
C SER A 90 12.27 3.33 23.81
N LEU A 91 12.15 4.44 23.09
CA LEU A 91 13.26 5.25 22.58
C LEU A 91 13.20 6.66 23.16
N GLN A 92 14.36 7.31 23.30
CA GLN A 92 14.49 8.67 23.81
C GLN A 92 15.40 9.52 22.92
N GLY A 93 15.37 10.85 23.11
CA GLY A 93 16.26 11.78 22.43
C GLY A 93 16.17 11.69 20.90
N ALA A 94 17.34 11.64 20.25
CA ALA A 94 17.44 11.59 18.80
C ALA A 94 16.84 10.30 18.19
N ASP A 95 16.99 9.16 18.86
CA ASP A 95 16.43 7.88 18.38
C ASP A 95 14.89 7.90 18.38
N HIS A 96 14.27 8.61 19.34
CA HIS A 96 12.82 8.79 19.36
C HIS A 96 12.34 9.65 18.18
N LEU A 97 13.03 10.76 17.92
CA LEU A 97 12.72 11.63 16.78
C LEU A 97 12.91 10.88 15.44
N ALA A 98 13.98 10.11 15.32
CA ALA A 98 14.28 9.26 14.18
C ALA A 98 13.16 8.24 13.92
N ALA A 99 12.71 7.52 14.94
CA ALA A 99 11.59 6.59 14.83
C ALA A 99 10.28 7.30 14.41
N TRP A 100 10.05 8.53 14.88
CA TRP A 100 8.89 9.32 14.45
C TRP A 100 8.96 9.67 12.97
N VAL A 101 10.11 10.16 12.50
CA VAL A 101 10.33 10.46 11.08
C VAL A 101 10.21 9.19 10.23
N LEU A 102 10.80 8.07 10.66
CA LEU A 102 10.66 6.78 9.97
C LEU A 102 9.19 6.36 9.85
N GLY A 103 8.41 6.52 10.93
CA GLY A 103 6.97 6.28 10.90
C GLY A 103 6.26 7.13 9.85
N THR A 104 6.59 8.42 9.75
CA THR A 104 6.03 9.30 8.70
C THR A 104 6.48 8.89 7.29
N SER A 105 7.72 8.44 7.11
CA SER A 105 8.24 7.95 5.84
C SER A 105 7.50 6.69 5.39
N VAL A 106 7.24 5.74 6.29
CA VAL A 106 6.50 4.50 5.99
C VAL A 106 5.04 4.80 5.63
N ILE A 107 4.37 5.69 6.37
CA ILE A 107 3.00 6.12 6.03
C ILE A 107 2.98 6.85 4.68
N PHE A 108 3.97 7.70 4.41
CA PHE A 108 4.07 8.37 3.12
C PHE A 108 4.37 7.38 1.98
N ALA A 109 5.23 6.38 2.20
CA ALA A 109 5.52 5.32 1.24
C ALA A 109 4.25 4.55 0.84
N LEU A 110 3.42 4.21 1.83
CA LEU A 110 2.11 3.61 1.61
C LEU A 110 1.26 4.48 0.68
N VAL A 111 1.06 5.75 1.01
CA VAL A 111 0.24 6.67 0.19
C VAL A 111 0.85 6.89 -1.21
N ALA A 112 2.16 7.08 -1.29
CA ALA A 112 2.88 7.31 -2.53
C ALA A 112 2.76 6.13 -3.50
N SER A 113 2.70 4.89 -2.99
CA SER A 113 2.53 3.69 -3.83
C SER A 113 1.27 3.69 -4.70
N TRP A 114 0.27 4.51 -4.35
CA TRP A 114 -0.98 4.66 -5.09
C TRP A 114 -0.98 5.85 -6.06
N PHE A 115 0.08 6.66 -6.10
CA PHE A 115 0.12 7.85 -6.96
C PHE A 115 -0.05 7.52 -8.44
N SER A 116 0.53 6.41 -8.91
CA SER A 116 0.37 5.99 -10.31
C SER A 116 -1.03 5.51 -10.65
N PHE A 117 -1.86 5.20 -9.65
CA PHE A 117 -3.24 4.74 -9.81
C PHE A 117 -4.21 5.92 -9.89
N ALA A 118 -3.79 7.13 -9.50
CA ALA A 118 -4.67 8.30 -9.42
C ALA A 118 -5.34 8.67 -10.76
N SER A 119 -4.67 8.42 -11.89
CA SER A 119 -5.22 8.67 -13.23
C SER A 119 -6.35 7.71 -13.62
N ASP A 120 -6.45 6.56 -12.96
CA ASP A 120 -7.40 5.51 -13.33
C ASP A 120 -8.83 5.89 -12.99
N TYR A 121 -9.00 6.66 -11.91
CA TYR A 121 -10.29 7.17 -11.44
C TYR A 121 -10.57 8.60 -11.91
N SER A 122 -9.55 9.47 -11.89
CA SER A 122 -9.75 10.89 -12.20
C SER A 122 -10.26 11.11 -13.63
N ARG A 123 -9.99 10.19 -14.56
CA ARG A 123 -10.51 10.20 -15.94
C ARG A 123 -12.04 10.08 -16.04
N TYR A 124 -12.69 9.54 -15.01
CA TYR A 124 -14.15 9.36 -14.96
C TYR A 124 -14.87 10.52 -14.26
N LEU A 125 -14.14 11.44 -13.64
CA LEU A 125 -14.73 12.57 -12.95
C LEU A 125 -15.34 13.57 -13.94
N PRO A 126 -16.51 14.18 -13.62
CA PRO A 126 -17.08 15.25 -14.43
C PRO A 126 -16.09 16.42 -14.60
N ARG A 127 -15.93 16.88 -15.84
CA ARG A 127 -15.01 18.00 -16.17
C ARG A 127 -15.34 19.33 -15.49
N GLN A 128 -16.56 19.49 -14.97
CA GLN A 128 -17.01 20.69 -14.27
C GLN A 128 -16.49 20.78 -12.82
N LEU A 129 -15.95 19.70 -12.27
CA LEU A 129 -15.38 19.71 -10.93
C LEU A 129 -14.06 20.50 -10.91
N SER A 130 -13.84 21.27 -9.86
CA SER A 130 -12.58 21.99 -9.69
C SER A 130 -11.45 21.05 -9.24
N ASP A 131 -10.27 21.18 -9.84
CA ASP A 131 -9.09 20.37 -9.49
C ASP A 131 -8.75 20.47 -7.99
N ARG A 132 -8.87 21.68 -7.41
CA ARG A 132 -8.64 21.91 -5.98
C ARG A 132 -9.66 21.20 -5.10
N GLY A 133 -10.93 21.18 -5.50
CA GLY A 133 -11.97 20.48 -4.76
C GLY A 133 -11.75 18.97 -4.79
N VAL A 134 -11.43 18.41 -5.96
CA VAL A 134 -11.11 16.99 -6.13
C VAL A 134 -9.89 16.61 -5.28
N ALA A 135 -8.79 17.35 -5.41
CA ALA A 135 -7.57 17.09 -4.63
C ALA A 135 -7.79 17.23 -3.12
N GLY A 136 -8.52 18.27 -2.68
CA GLY A 136 -8.79 18.53 -1.27
C GLY A 136 -9.63 17.43 -0.61
N TRP A 137 -10.72 16.99 -1.24
CA TRP A 137 -11.57 15.92 -0.70
C TRP A 137 -10.88 14.56 -0.68
N ILE A 138 -10.09 14.24 -1.73
CA ILE A 138 -9.28 13.00 -1.75
C ILE A 138 -8.24 13.05 -0.65
N ALA A 139 -7.49 14.16 -0.52
CA ALA A 139 -6.49 14.31 0.53
C ALA A 139 -7.09 14.20 1.94
N ALA A 140 -8.24 14.85 2.19
CA ALA A 140 -8.94 14.76 3.46
C ALA A 140 -9.43 13.33 3.75
N GLY A 141 -10.01 12.65 2.77
CA GLY A 141 -10.46 11.27 2.90
C GLY A 141 -9.32 10.30 3.21
N THR A 142 -8.21 10.41 2.47
CA THR A 142 -7.00 9.60 2.70
C THR A 142 -6.38 9.91 4.07
N ALA A 143 -6.23 11.18 4.44
CA ALA A 143 -5.65 11.55 5.73
C ALA A 143 -6.51 11.06 6.90
N ALA A 144 -7.83 11.23 6.81
CA ALA A 144 -8.77 10.78 7.83
C ALA A 144 -8.75 9.26 7.98
N SER A 145 -8.82 8.49 6.89
CA SER A 145 -8.82 7.03 6.96
C SER A 145 -7.48 6.49 7.48
N MET A 146 -6.35 7.01 7.00
CA MET A 146 -5.02 6.62 7.46
C MET A 146 -4.84 6.91 8.95
N PHE A 147 -5.26 8.09 9.42
CA PHE A 147 -5.17 8.43 10.83
C PHE A 147 -6.07 7.54 11.69
N LEU A 148 -7.35 7.39 11.33
CA LEU A 148 -8.31 6.63 12.14
C LEU A 148 -7.91 5.16 12.28
N PHE A 149 -7.60 4.49 11.17
CA PHE A 149 -7.26 3.07 11.20
C PHE A 149 -5.82 2.82 11.66
N GLY A 150 -4.89 3.74 11.36
CA GLY A 150 -3.53 3.70 11.91
C GLY A 150 -3.54 3.85 13.44
N ALA A 151 -4.30 4.82 13.96
CA ALA A 151 -4.47 5.01 15.41
C ALA A 151 -5.11 3.78 16.05
N LEU A 152 -6.16 3.22 15.45
CA LEU A 152 -6.75 1.96 15.92
C LEU A 152 -5.71 0.82 15.94
N GLY A 153 -4.91 0.68 14.89
CA GLY A 153 -3.83 -0.32 14.81
C GLY A 153 -2.81 -0.16 15.93
N VAL A 154 -2.35 1.06 16.21
CA VAL A 154 -1.42 1.37 17.32
C VAL A 154 -2.06 1.04 18.67
N LEU A 155 -3.31 1.43 18.87
CA LEU A 155 -4.07 1.14 20.10
C LEU A 155 -4.25 -0.37 20.30
N VAL A 156 -4.56 -1.12 19.25
CA VAL A 156 -4.69 -2.59 19.34
C VAL A 156 -3.33 -3.24 19.60
N ALA A 157 -2.26 -2.79 18.93
CA ALA A 157 -0.91 -3.29 19.17
C ALA A 157 -0.43 -3.05 20.61
N SER A 158 -0.97 -2.04 21.29
CA SER A 158 -0.68 -1.76 22.71
C SER A 158 -1.14 -2.87 23.68
N ILE A 159 -2.13 -3.68 23.29
CA ILE A 159 -2.70 -4.76 24.12
C ILE A 159 -1.63 -5.81 24.45
N ASP A 160 -0.79 -6.15 23.47
CA ASP A 160 0.37 -7.02 23.63
C ASP A 160 1.48 -6.55 22.68
N PRO A 161 2.41 -5.70 23.17
CA PRO A 161 3.48 -5.13 22.35
C PRO A 161 4.39 -6.19 21.70
N ASN A 162 4.51 -7.37 22.32
CA ASN A 162 5.33 -8.46 21.77
C ASN A 162 4.65 -9.15 20.57
N ARG A 163 3.33 -9.00 20.43
CA ARG A 163 2.52 -9.54 19.32
C ARG A 163 2.01 -8.47 18.37
N GLY A 164 2.35 -7.21 18.58
CA GLY A 164 1.89 -6.09 17.73
C GLY A 164 2.32 -6.19 16.26
N GLY A 165 3.25 -7.08 15.91
CA GLY A 165 3.62 -7.38 14.53
C GLY A 165 2.61 -8.22 13.74
N ASP A 166 1.70 -8.93 14.41
CA ASP A 166 0.62 -9.72 13.79
C ASP A 166 -0.73 -9.31 14.39
N LEU A 167 -1.30 -8.25 13.82
CA LEU A 167 -2.56 -7.68 14.29
C LEU A 167 -3.75 -8.65 14.11
N ILE A 168 -3.75 -9.50 13.07
CA ILE A 168 -4.85 -10.44 12.83
C ILE A 168 -4.89 -11.49 13.95
N ALA A 169 -3.75 -12.07 14.31
CA ALA A 169 -3.66 -13.00 15.42
C ALA A 169 -3.97 -12.33 16.77
N LEU A 170 -3.49 -11.11 16.99
CA LEU A 170 -3.77 -10.34 18.21
C LEU A 170 -5.27 -10.04 18.36
N ILE A 171 -5.91 -9.52 17.31
CA ILE A 171 -7.36 -9.27 17.29
C ILE A 171 -8.12 -10.57 17.56
N SER A 172 -7.73 -11.67 16.93
CA SER A 172 -8.40 -12.97 17.08
C SER A 172 -8.29 -13.52 18.51
N ALA A 173 -7.17 -13.25 19.20
CA ALA A 173 -6.96 -13.66 20.58
C ALA A 173 -7.63 -12.72 21.60
N SER A 174 -7.84 -11.44 21.24
CA SER A 174 -8.29 -10.41 22.16
C SER A 174 -9.77 -10.06 22.03
N ALA A 175 -10.40 -10.23 20.87
CA ALA A 175 -11.81 -9.87 20.67
C ALA A 175 -12.76 -11.09 20.76
N PRO A 176 -14.04 -10.89 21.13
CA PRO A 176 -15.05 -11.96 21.12
C PRO A 176 -15.27 -12.52 19.71
N LEU A 177 -15.56 -13.82 19.62
CA LEU A 177 -15.79 -14.52 18.35
C LEU A 177 -16.88 -13.87 17.49
N ALA A 178 -17.95 -13.35 18.12
CA ALA A 178 -19.04 -12.67 17.43
C ALA A 178 -18.59 -11.40 16.68
N VAL A 179 -17.45 -10.80 17.06
CA VAL A 179 -16.85 -9.64 16.38
C VAL A 179 -15.76 -10.10 15.41
N VAL A 180 -14.88 -11.01 15.86
CA VAL A 180 -13.72 -11.47 15.08
C VAL A 180 -14.14 -12.19 13.81
N VAL A 181 -15.06 -13.15 13.89
CA VAL A 181 -15.46 -13.97 12.73
C VAL A 181 -16.00 -13.12 11.58
N PRO A 182 -17.02 -12.25 11.77
CA PRO A 182 -17.50 -11.42 10.67
C PRO A 182 -16.47 -10.40 10.19
N PHE A 183 -15.60 -9.89 11.08
CA PHE A 183 -14.52 -9.00 10.69
C PHE A 183 -13.49 -9.69 9.78
N LEU A 184 -13.03 -10.89 10.13
CA LEU A 184 -12.08 -11.66 9.33
C LEU A 184 -12.68 -12.09 7.98
N LEU A 185 -13.96 -12.46 7.97
CA LEU A 185 -14.69 -12.75 6.72
C LEU A 185 -14.75 -11.50 5.83
N PHE A 186 -15.04 -10.34 6.41
CA PHE A 186 -15.07 -9.08 5.69
C PHE A 186 -13.68 -8.72 5.12
N ILE A 187 -12.61 -8.89 5.90
CA ILE A 187 -11.23 -8.70 5.41
C ILE A 187 -10.96 -9.63 4.23
N ALA A 188 -11.18 -10.94 4.40
CA ALA A 188 -10.89 -11.91 3.34
C ALA A 188 -11.64 -11.58 2.03
N VAL A 189 -12.92 -11.25 2.11
CA VAL A 189 -13.72 -10.85 0.94
C VAL A 189 -13.25 -9.50 0.38
N GLY A 190 -12.91 -8.55 1.24
CA GLY A 190 -12.51 -7.20 0.86
C GLY A 190 -11.18 -7.17 0.11
N GLU A 191 -10.18 -7.87 0.60
CA GLU A 191 -8.88 -8.02 -0.05
C GLU A 191 -8.99 -8.75 -1.41
N ILE A 192 -9.82 -9.80 -1.49
CA ILE A 192 -10.13 -10.46 -2.77
C ILE A 192 -10.76 -9.49 -3.78
N TRP A 193 -11.62 -8.59 -3.32
CA TRP A 193 -12.23 -7.57 -4.17
C TRP A 193 -11.26 -6.44 -4.55
N ALA A 194 -10.39 -6.03 -3.63
CA ALA A 194 -9.41 -4.98 -3.82
C ALA A 194 -8.41 -5.32 -4.94
N ASN A 195 -8.00 -6.59 -5.03
CA ASN A 195 -7.14 -7.15 -6.09
C ASN A 195 -7.62 -6.84 -7.53
N TYR A 196 -8.92 -6.60 -7.72
CA TYR A 196 -9.43 -6.14 -9.01
C TYR A 196 -8.76 -4.85 -9.47
N LEU A 197 -8.54 -3.90 -8.55
CA LEU A 197 -7.97 -2.59 -8.84
C LEU A 197 -6.56 -2.73 -9.38
N ASP A 198 -5.78 -3.61 -8.75
CA ASP A 198 -4.43 -3.92 -9.20
C ASP A 198 -4.41 -4.50 -10.61
N VAL A 199 -5.27 -5.48 -10.89
CA VAL A 199 -5.38 -6.06 -12.24
C VAL A 199 -5.84 -5.02 -13.26
N TYR A 200 -6.76 -4.15 -12.87
CA TYR A 200 -7.27 -3.10 -13.74
C TYR A 200 -6.20 -2.06 -14.08
N THR A 201 -5.49 -1.54 -13.07
CA THR A 201 -4.34 -0.63 -13.24
C THR A 201 -3.22 -1.32 -14.01
N ALA A 202 -3.03 -2.62 -13.83
CA ALA A 202 -2.09 -3.38 -14.64
C ALA A 202 -2.52 -3.38 -16.12
N GLY A 203 -3.77 -3.71 -16.43
CA GLY A 203 -4.30 -3.61 -17.80
C GLY A 203 -4.07 -2.24 -18.44
N LEU A 204 -4.32 -1.16 -17.69
CA LEU A 204 -4.07 0.22 -18.15
C LEU A 204 -2.58 0.52 -18.35
N SER A 205 -1.71 0.06 -17.44
CA SER A 205 -0.26 0.25 -17.60
C SER A 205 0.27 -0.49 -18.83
N ALA A 206 -0.26 -1.68 -19.15
CA ALA A 206 0.11 -2.41 -20.36
C ALA A 206 -0.31 -1.64 -21.62
N LEU A 207 -1.50 -1.03 -21.62
CA LEU A 207 -1.95 -0.16 -22.70
C LEU A 207 -1.08 1.09 -22.85
N ALA A 208 -0.57 1.66 -21.76
CA ALA A 208 0.38 2.77 -21.80
C ALA A 208 1.72 2.39 -22.46
N LEU A 209 2.11 1.11 -22.38
CA LEU A 209 3.25 0.53 -23.13
C LEU A 209 2.89 0.10 -24.56
N ASN A 210 1.69 0.46 -25.04
CA ASN A 210 1.13 0.02 -26.33
C ASN A 210 0.96 -1.51 -26.46
N LEU A 211 0.86 -2.22 -25.33
CA LEU A 211 0.57 -3.65 -25.28
C LEU A 211 -0.92 -3.88 -25.09
N ARG A 212 -1.60 -4.39 -26.12
CA ARG A 212 -3.03 -4.71 -26.08
C ARG A 212 -3.23 -6.09 -25.45
N VAL A 213 -3.27 -6.12 -24.12
CA VAL A 213 -3.50 -7.35 -23.35
C VAL A 213 -4.99 -7.53 -23.09
N ARG A 214 -5.53 -8.73 -23.33
CA ARG A 214 -6.90 -9.06 -22.93
C ARG A 214 -6.98 -9.04 -21.41
N ARG A 215 -8.08 -8.53 -20.87
CA ARG A 215 -8.30 -8.41 -19.42
C ARG A 215 -8.00 -9.69 -18.64
N TRP A 216 -8.51 -10.84 -19.10
CA TRP A 216 -8.27 -12.12 -18.44
C TRP A 216 -6.80 -12.53 -18.44
N ALA A 217 -6.04 -12.15 -19.46
CA ALA A 217 -4.61 -12.42 -19.54
C ALA A 217 -3.83 -11.51 -18.60
N ALA A 218 -4.24 -10.25 -18.46
CA ALA A 218 -3.68 -9.34 -17.46
C ALA A 218 -3.97 -9.85 -16.03
N ALA A 219 -5.21 -10.30 -15.76
CA ALA A 219 -5.59 -10.90 -14.50
C ALA A 219 -4.77 -12.14 -14.17
N LEU A 220 -4.58 -13.03 -15.15
CA LEU A 220 -3.78 -14.23 -14.97
C LEU A 220 -2.30 -13.90 -14.74
N ALA A 221 -1.72 -12.98 -15.51
CA ALA A 221 -0.32 -12.60 -15.36
C ALA A 221 -0.05 -11.95 -14.00
N VAL A 222 -0.88 -10.97 -13.60
CA VAL A 222 -0.78 -10.31 -12.29
C VAL A 222 -1.02 -11.32 -11.17
N GLY A 223 -2.04 -12.16 -11.29
CA GLY A 223 -2.39 -13.11 -10.24
C GLY A 223 -1.38 -14.24 -10.07
N VAL A 224 -0.76 -14.73 -11.16
CA VAL A 224 0.32 -15.72 -11.07
C VAL A 224 1.57 -15.09 -10.46
N LEU A 225 2.01 -13.93 -10.94
CA LEU A 225 3.20 -13.26 -10.40
C LEU A 225 2.99 -12.83 -8.94
N GLY A 226 1.84 -12.24 -8.64
CA GLY A 226 1.44 -11.82 -7.29
C GLY A 226 1.27 -13.01 -6.36
N GLY A 227 0.68 -14.12 -6.84
CA GLY A 227 0.57 -15.37 -6.08
C GLY A 227 1.92 -16.00 -5.75
N ILE A 228 2.88 -15.96 -6.68
CA ILE A 228 4.27 -16.40 -6.43
C ILE A 228 4.91 -15.52 -5.34
N LEU A 229 4.80 -14.19 -5.46
CA LEU A 229 5.33 -13.28 -4.44
C LEU A 229 4.67 -13.48 -3.07
N ALA A 230 3.35 -13.66 -3.04
CA ALA A 230 2.59 -13.95 -1.82
C ALA A 230 3.06 -15.26 -1.17
N PHE A 231 3.33 -16.30 -1.98
CA PHE A 231 3.89 -17.55 -1.50
C PHE A 231 5.27 -17.35 -0.87
N PHE A 232 6.18 -16.64 -1.54
CA PHE A 232 7.50 -16.33 -0.98
C PHE A 232 7.42 -15.52 0.32
N ALA A 233 6.52 -14.53 0.36
CA ALA A 233 6.32 -13.69 1.53
C ALA A 233 5.71 -14.45 2.72
N MET A 234 4.92 -15.50 2.47
CA MET A 234 4.22 -16.25 3.51
C MET A 234 5.01 -17.48 4.01
N PHE A 235 5.75 -18.17 3.13
CA PHE A 235 6.37 -19.47 3.45
C PHE A 235 7.89 -19.46 3.46
N VAL A 236 8.53 -18.51 2.80
CA VAL A 236 9.99 -18.48 2.64
C VAL A 236 10.61 -17.35 3.47
N SER A 237 9.86 -16.30 3.75
CA SER A 237 10.34 -15.12 4.46
C SER A 237 9.28 -14.56 5.41
N ASN A 238 9.62 -13.49 6.13
CA ASN A 238 8.68 -12.78 6.98
C ASN A 238 7.84 -11.80 6.15
N PHE A 239 6.52 -11.99 6.14
CA PHE A 239 5.60 -11.11 5.40
C PHE A 239 5.73 -9.63 5.77
N LYS A 240 5.86 -9.31 7.06
CA LYS A 240 6.00 -7.92 7.53
C LYS A 240 7.23 -7.27 6.93
N ASP A 241 8.37 -7.97 6.95
CA ASP A 241 9.62 -7.45 6.41
C ASP A 241 9.53 -7.27 4.88
N GLN A 242 8.93 -8.23 4.17
CA GLN A 242 8.71 -8.11 2.71
C GLN A 242 7.77 -6.97 2.36
N TYR A 243 6.68 -6.79 3.12
CA TYR A 243 5.75 -5.69 2.96
C TYR A 243 6.44 -4.35 3.19
N THR A 244 7.23 -4.22 4.27
CA THR A 244 8.02 -3.02 4.54
C THR A 244 9.03 -2.75 3.43
N ASN A 245 9.75 -3.76 2.94
CA ASN A 245 10.68 -3.61 1.82
C ASN A 245 9.96 -3.17 0.54
N PHE A 246 8.79 -3.72 0.23
CA PHE A 246 7.99 -3.31 -0.91
C PHE A 246 7.61 -1.82 -0.84
N LEU A 247 7.19 -1.35 0.34
CA LEU A 247 6.92 0.06 0.59
C LEU A 247 8.18 0.92 0.43
N LEU A 248 9.32 0.49 0.97
CA LEU A 248 10.58 1.25 0.89
C LEU A 248 11.14 1.31 -0.54
N ILE A 249 11.05 0.23 -1.32
CA ILE A 249 11.39 0.26 -2.75
C ILE A 249 10.50 1.28 -3.48
N THR A 250 9.22 1.34 -3.13
CA THR A 250 8.28 2.29 -3.70
C THR A 250 8.61 3.72 -3.29
N TYR A 251 8.93 3.92 -2.01
CA TYR A 251 9.36 5.19 -1.43
C TYR A 251 10.61 5.75 -2.09
N LEU A 252 11.52 4.89 -2.53
CA LEU A 252 12.77 5.27 -3.15
C LEU A 252 12.58 6.02 -4.49
N TRP A 253 11.63 5.61 -5.33
CA TRP A 253 11.50 6.16 -6.69
C TRP A 253 10.22 6.94 -6.97
N VAL A 254 9.09 6.59 -6.34
CA VAL A 254 7.78 7.19 -6.65
C VAL A 254 7.71 8.67 -6.27
N PRO A 255 8.17 9.11 -5.08
CA PRO A 255 8.14 10.52 -4.72
C PRO A 255 8.90 11.41 -5.71
N SER A 256 10.07 10.95 -6.19
CA SER A 256 10.84 11.67 -7.21
C SER A 256 10.09 11.76 -8.54
N TRP A 257 9.53 10.64 -9.01
CA TRP A 257 8.71 10.60 -10.22
C TRP A 257 7.50 11.53 -10.11
N ALA A 258 6.78 11.47 -8.98
CA ALA A 258 5.60 12.28 -8.73
C ALA A 258 5.94 13.78 -8.70
N ALA A 259 7.05 14.16 -8.07
CA ALA A 259 7.50 15.54 -8.02
C ALA A 259 7.79 16.09 -9.42
N VAL A 260 8.45 15.31 -10.28
CA VAL A 260 8.68 15.66 -11.70
C VAL A 260 7.36 15.83 -12.45
N MET A 261 6.39 14.92 -12.27
CA MET A 261 5.05 15.02 -12.88
C MET A 261 4.30 16.27 -12.42
N LEU A 262 4.31 16.57 -11.11
CA LEU A 262 3.66 17.76 -10.55
C LEU A 262 4.27 19.04 -11.11
N VAL A 263 5.60 19.10 -11.26
CA VAL A 263 6.26 20.25 -11.92
C VAL A 263 5.84 20.36 -13.39
N ASP A 264 5.79 19.26 -14.14
CA ASP A 264 5.34 19.27 -15.55
C ASP A 264 3.91 19.82 -15.70
N MET A 265 3.02 19.36 -14.83
CA MET A 265 1.59 19.67 -14.90
C MET A 265 1.25 21.06 -14.35
N PHE A 266 1.80 21.45 -13.20
CA PHE A 266 1.37 22.66 -12.50
C PHE A 266 2.29 23.86 -12.70
N VAL A 267 3.59 23.63 -12.91
CA VAL A 267 4.56 24.72 -13.15
C VAL A 267 4.70 24.99 -14.63
N PHE A 268 5.04 23.97 -15.42
CA PHE A 268 5.20 24.13 -16.87
C PHE A 268 3.87 24.13 -17.62
N ARG A 269 2.78 23.68 -16.98
CA ARG A 269 1.42 23.67 -17.54
C ARG A 269 1.36 23.03 -18.94
N ARG A 270 2.19 22.00 -19.16
CA ARG A 270 2.28 21.34 -20.46
C ARG A 270 0.97 20.61 -20.74
N ARG A 271 0.35 20.92 -21.87
CA ARG A 271 -0.87 20.25 -22.32
C ARG A 271 -0.56 18.86 -22.85
N ALA A 272 -1.55 17.97 -22.83
CA ALA A 272 -1.47 16.68 -23.49
C ALA A 272 -1.18 16.89 -24.98
N GLY A 273 -0.02 16.40 -25.42
CA GLY A 273 0.40 16.39 -26.81
C GLY A 273 0.26 14.99 -27.43
N PRO A 274 0.73 14.78 -28.67
CA PRO A 274 0.84 13.45 -29.23
C PRO A 274 1.64 12.54 -28.27
N PRO A 275 1.32 11.24 -28.21
CA PRO A 275 2.00 10.30 -27.34
C PRO A 275 3.50 10.27 -27.70
N VAL A 276 4.34 10.64 -26.73
CA VAL A 276 5.80 10.54 -26.84
C VAL A 276 6.24 9.41 -25.93
N LEU A 277 7.02 8.47 -26.47
CA LEU A 277 7.48 7.29 -25.73
C LEU A 277 8.31 7.68 -24.50
N LEU A 278 9.22 8.65 -24.65
CA LEU A 278 10.16 9.06 -23.62
C LEU A 278 10.37 10.58 -23.63
N ARG A 279 10.10 11.23 -22.50
CA ARG A 279 10.52 12.63 -22.27
C ARG A 279 11.87 12.63 -21.56
N GLY A 280 12.96 12.57 -22.34
CA GLY A 280 14.31 12.37 -21.83
C GLY A 280 14.73 13.28 -20.66
N ARG A 281 14.31 14.55 -20.67
CA ARG A 281 14.60 15.49 -19.56
C ARG A 281 13.82 15.19 -18.26
N ALA A 282 12.57 14.76 -18.37
CA ALA A 282 11.77 14.33 -17.23
C ALA A 282 12.34 13.03 -16.64
N VAL A 283 12.71 12.09 -17.52
CA VAL A 283 13.37 10.84 -17.13
C VAL A 283 14.72 11.12 -16.45
N LEU A 284 15.53 12.00 -17.02
CA LEU A 284 16.80 12.41 -16.41
C LEU A 284 16.59 13.01 -15.02
N ALA A 285 15.66 13.96 -14.87
CA ALA A 285 15.39 14.57 -13.58
C ALA A 285 14.91 13.55 -12.53
N TRP A 286 14.05 12.61 -12.94
CA TRP A 286 13.61 11.50 -12.10
C TRP A 286 14.78 10.60 -11.69
N LEU A 287 15.64 10.19 -12.63
CA LEU A 287 16.81 9.34 -12.33
C LEU A 287 17.83 10.04 -11.44
N VAL A 288 18.03 11.35 -11.60
CA VAL A 288 18.90 12.14 -10.71
C VAL A 288 18.31 12.21 -9.30
N GLY A 289 16.99 12.44 -9.18
CA GLY A 289 16.33 12.41 -7.87
C GLY A 289 16.39 11.04 -7.20
N LEU A 290 16.17 9.96 -7.97
CA LEU A 290 16.35 8.58 -7.51
C LEU A 290 17.79 8.32 -7.02
N ALA A 291 18.80 8.71 -7.81
CA ALA A 291 20.20 8.53 -7.44
C ALA A 291 20.57 9.32 -6.17
N ALA A 292 20.03 10.53 -6.01
CA ALA A 292 20.23 11.35 -4.81
C ALA A 292 19.54 10.77 -3.56
N ALA A 293 18.51 9.94 -3.73
CA ALA A 293 17.78 9.30 -2.66
C ALA A 293 18.51 8.07 -2.08
N VAL A 294 19.29 7.34 -2.89
CA VAL A 294 20.00 6.09 -2.51
C VAL A 294 20.85 6.22 -1.24
N PRO A 295 21.63 7.32 -1.02
CA PRO A 295 22.43 7.48 0.19
C PRO A 295 21.62 7.66 1.48
N PHE A 296 20.30 7.80 1.41
CA PHE A 296 19.41 8.04 2.55
C PHE A 296 18.45 6.88 2.82
N VAL A 297 18.63 5.76 2.11
CA VAL A 297 17.80 4.56 2.27
C VAL A 297 18.24 3.80 3.51
N ASP A 298 17.27 3.34 4.29
CA ASP A 298 17.47 2.37 5.36
C ASP A 298 16.37 1.31 5.30
N SER A 299 16.75 0.11 4.87
CA SER A 299 15.88 -1.04 4.69
C SER A 299 16.64 -2.33 4.97
N THR A 300 15.94 -3.43 5.15
CA THR A 300 16.61 -4.74 5.31
C THR A 300 17.39 -5.18 4.07
N LEU A 301 17.09 -4.61 2.89
CA LEU A 301 17.78 -4.90 1.63
C LEU A 301 19.02 -4.01 1.42
N TRP A 302 19.01 -2.80 1.98
CA TRP A 302 20.08 -1.82 1.83
C TRP A 302 20.05 -0.83 3.00
N GLN A 303 21.18 -0.75 3.70
CA GLN A 303 21.41 0.18 4.80
C GLN A 303 22.51 1.15 4.40
N SER A 304 22.14 2.38 4.08
CA SER A 304 23.13 3.39 3.69
C SER A 304 23.90 3.93 4.90
N PRO A 305 25.22 4.18 4.78
CA PRO A 305 25.99 4.71 5.89
C PRO A 305 25.50 6.07 6.41
N LEU A 306 24.88 6.92 5.57
CA LEU A 306 24.34 8.19 6.05
C LEU A 306 23.05 7.98 6.84
N ALA A 307 22.13 7.13 6.37
CA ALA A 307 20.88 6.87 7.10
C ALA A 307 21.16 6.20 8.45
N VAL A 308 22.05 5.21 8.49
CA VAL A 308 22.41 4.49 9.72
C VAL A 308 23.17 5.40 10.69
N ASN A 309 24.28 6.01 10.25
CA ASN A 309 25.21 6.67 11.17
C ASN A 309 24.85 8.13 11.50
N LEU A 310 24.17 8.84 10.59
CA LEU A 310 23.85 10.27 10.78
C LEU A 310 22.36 10.50 11.07
N LEU A 311 21.49 9.60 10.60
CA LEU A 311 20.04 9.76 10.75
C LEU A 311 19.42 8.74 11.69
N HIS A 312 20.23 8.05 12.51
CA HIS A 312 19.72 7.13 13.54
C HIS A 312 18.79 6.04 12.97
N ASN A 313 19.14 5.46 11.82
CA ASN A 313 18.31 4.47 11.10
C ASN A 313 16.98 5.04 10.61
N THR A 314 16.99 6.29 10.13
CA THR A 314 15.82 6.92 9.52
C THR A 314 15.97 6.95 8.01
N ASP A 315 14.99 6.39 7.30
CA ASP A 315 14.87 6.53 5.86
C ASP A 315 14.15 7.84 5.50
N ILE A 316 14.85 8.75 4.83
CA ILE A 316 14.29 10.00 4.26
C ILE A 316 14.45 10.08 2.73
N SER A 317 14.79 8.95 2.09
CA SER A 317 15.14 8.85 0.68
C SER A 317 14.06 9.44 -0.23
N GLY A 318 12.79 9.13 0.02
CA GLY A 318 11.65 9.64 -0.74
C GLY A 318 11.52 11.16 -0.70
N TYR A 319 11.75 11.80 0.45
CA TYR A 319 11.75 13.26 0.55
C TYR A 319 12.89 13.88 -0.26
N VAL A 320 14.11 13.34 -0.11
CA VAL A 320 15.30 13.79 -0.84
C VAL A 320 15.09 13.65 -2.35
N GLY A 321 14.56 12.51 -2.79
CA GLY A 321 14.30 12.21 -4.19
C GLY A 321 13.22 13.11 -4.79
N ALA A 322 12.17 13.43 -4.05
CA ALA A 322 11.12 14.37 -4.46
C ALA A 322 11.68 15.78 -4.66
N VAL A 323 12.40 16.32 -3.67
CA VAL A 323 12.98 17.66 -3.73
C VAL A 323 14.00 17.76 -4.85
N THR A 324 14.91 16.80 -4.94
CA THR A 324 15.97 16.80 -5.96
C THR A 324 15.40 16.64 -7.37
N GLY A 325 14.46 15.70 -7.57
CA GLY A 325 13.81 15.49 -8.86
C GLY A 325 13.06 16.73 -9.35
N ALA A 326 12.29 17.37 -8.46
CA ALA A 326 11.62 18.63 -8.78
C ALA A 326 12.61 19.75 -9.13
N ALA A 327 13.65 19.95 -8.31
CA ALA A 327 14.65 21.00 -8.52
C ALA A 327 15.37 20.83 -9.86
N VAL A 328 15.82 19.62 -10.17
CA VAL A 328 16.48 19.32 -11.45
C VAL A 328 15.51 19.56 -12.60
N TYR A 329 14.27 19.09 -12.50
CA TYR A 329 13.30 19.27 -13.59
C TYR A 329 12.92 20.73 -13.81
N LEU A 330 12.85 21.54 -12.76
CA LEU A 330 12.65 22.99 -12.86
C LEU A 330 13.76 23.68 -13.66
N VAL A 331 14.99 23.18 -13.58
CA VAL A 331 16.15 23.72 -14.32
C VAL A 331 16.19 23.20 -15.75
N VAL A 332 16.15 21.87 -15.95
CA VAL A 332 16.36 21.27 -17.27
C VAL A 332 15.10 21.30 -18.13
N GLY A 333 13.91 21.23 -17.51
CA GLY A 333 12.62 21.07 -18.18
C GLY A 333 11.97 22.37 -18.68
N ARG A 334 12.57 23.55 -18.46
CA ARG A 334 12.05 24.83 -19.01
C ARG A 334 12.30 24.99 -20.51
N ARG A 335 13.26 24.25 -21.04
CA ARG A 335 13.59 24.22 -22.48
C ARG A 335 12.78 23.15 -23.19
#